data_AF-A0A7J4V0R3-F1
#
_entry.id   AF-A0A7J4V0R3-F1
#
_cell.length_a   1.000
_cell.length_b   1.000
_cell.length_c   1.000
_cell.angle_alpha   90.00
_cell.angle_beta   90.00
_cell.angle_gamma   90.00
#
_symmetry.space_group_name_H-M   'P 1'
#
loop_
_entity.id
_entity.type
_entity.pdbx_description
1 polymer ?
#
loop_
_entity_poly.entity_id
_entity_poly.type
_entity_poly.pdbx_seq_one_letter_code
_entity_poly.pdbx_strand_id
1 'polypeptide(L)'
;MLDMKTKTTFAMTAMLMMVMGMLAVPAQVSAEAVALNEQIETEEGATDVLGGGNHYFVKFGTDAAFGIVWGTETEENAVYFVAVKARYLGLAQVYNNDGEMVEENYAVKTYTMYAVKLDSMLEFNDSDEDGLLTYTRSYDGDAFNDYTYDETVYKKVDLTAAWDASEVIETDDGDSMAWDFSLTATDLPYELVDESADPVVGDNVLNELTLTFHMTADLAQYDDVSLPQWRVTVTEGPLGKTVFKNADRLEPLQAEGKIMKYDVKWDQEINGWDYDPNNTNPAVLIEFHSIVGNFISP
;
A
#
# COMPACT_ATOMS: atom_id res chain seq x y z
N MET A 1 20.67 -16.31 12.99
CA MET A 1 20.50 -14.85 13.05
C MET A 1 20.61 -14.34 11.62
N LEU A 2 19.48 -14.29 10.91
CA LEU A 2 19.41 -13.73 9.56
C LEU A 2 19.34 -12.21 9.73
N ASP A 3 20.33 -11.53 9.16
CA ASP A 3 20.51 -10.08 9.15
C ASP A 3 19.21 -9.39 8.67
N MET A 4 18.80 -8.31 9.31
CA MET A 4 17.50 -7.66 9.10
C MET A 4 17.35 -7.17 7.64
N LYS A 5 18.47 -6.81 7.00
CA LYS A 5 18.54 -6.56 5.54
C LYS A 5 18.01 -7.74 4.72
N THR A 6 18.23 -8.98 5.16
CA THR A 6 17.76 -10.18 4.47
C THR A 6 16.26 -10.41 4.69
N LYS A 7 15.70 -10.08 5.86
CA LYS A 7 14.26 -10.20 6.16
C LYS A 7 13.41 -9.17 5.40
N THR A 8 13.82 -7.89 5.38
CA THR A 8 13.11 -6.84 4.62
C THR A 8 13.20 -7.09 3.12
N THR A 9 14.35 -7.59 2.64
CA THR A 9 14.52 -7.99 1.23
C THR A 9 13.66 -9.22 0.88
N PHE A 10 13.51 -10.19 1.78
CA PHE A 10 12.63 -11.35 1.56
C PHE A 10 11.15 -10.99 1.55
N ALA A 11 10.67 -10.16 2.50
CA ALA A 11 9.29 -9.71 2.53
C ALA A 11 8.94 -8.84 1.30
N MET A 12 9.85 -7.94 0.91
CA MET A 12 9.71 -7.14 -0.31
C MET A 12 9.73 -8.04 -1.56
N THR A 13 10.64 -9.01 -1.67
CA THR A 13 10.69 -9.96 -2.80
C THR A 13 9.50 -10.91 -2.85
N ALA A 14 8.97 -11.35 -1.70
CA ALA A 14 7.80 -12.21 -1.62
C ALA A 14 6.50 -11.45 -1.95
N MET A 15 6.38 -10.21 -1.48
CA MET A 15 5.30 -9.28 -1.88
C MET A 15 5.38 -8.95 -3.37
N LEU A 16 6.59 -8.71 -3.88
CA LEU A 16 6.87 -8.56 -5.31
C LEU A 16 6.59 -9.84 -6.09
N MET A 17 6.79 -11.04 -5.54
CA MET A 17 6.48 -12.30 -6.22
C MET A 17 4.99 -12.65 -6.17
N MET A 18 4.26 -12.28 -5.12
CA MET A 18 2.79 -12.33 -5.11
C MET A 18 2.26 -11.36 -6.16
N VAL A 19 2.64 -10.08 -6.10
CA VAL A 19 2.15 -9.07 -7.05
C VAL A 19 2.63 -9.35 -8.47
N MET A 20 3.90 -9.68 -8.72
CA MET A 20 4.41 -10.02 -10.06
C MET A 20 3.91 -11.37 -10.58
N GLY A 21 3.63 -12.34 -9.71
CA GLY A 21 2.99 -13.60 -10.10
C GLY A 21 1.60 -13.39 -10.71
N MET A 22 0.97 -12.27 -10.39
CA MET A 22 -0.31 -11.84 -10.94
C MET A 22 -0.17 -11.00 -12.23
N LEU A 23 0.93 -10.29 -12.49
CA LEU A 23 1.00 -9.38 -13.64
C LEU A 23 1.38 -10.13 -14.93
N ALA A 24 0.40 -10.40 -15.79
CA ALA A 24 0.62 -10.96 -17.12
C ALA A 24 1.24 -9.92 -18.08
N VAL A 25 2.15 -10.38 -18.95
CA VAL A 25 2.59 -9.61 -20.12
C VAL A 25 1.44 -9.59 -21.13
N PRO A 26 0.85 -8.43 -21.48
CA PRO A 26 -0.26 -8.40 -22.43
C PRO A 26 0.23 -8.85 -23.82
N ALA A 27 -0.49 -9.80 -24.42
CA ALA A 27 -0.38 -10.10 -25.85
C ALA A 27 -1.13 -9.01 -26.64
N GLN A 28 -0.57 -8.56 -27.76
CA GLN A 28 -1.26 -7.64 -28.66
C GLN A 28 -2.50 -8.32 -29.25
N VAL A 29 -3.68 -7.92 -28.79
CA VAL A 29 -4.98 -8.27 -29.38
C VAL A 29 -5.65 -6.99 -29.88
N SER A 30 -6.35 -7.09 -31.01
CA SER A 30 -7.09 -5.97 -31.61
C SER A 30 -8.03 -5.32 -30.59
N ALA A 31 -8.19 -4.00 -30.68
CA ALA A 31 -9.07 -3.20 -29.82
C ALA A 31 -10.54 -3.65 -29.90
N GLU A 32 -10.91 -4.62 -29.08
CA GLU A 32 -12.28 -4.85 -28.63
C GLU A 32 -12.63 -3.84 -27.53
N ALA A 33 -13.93 -3.64 -27.28
CA ALA A 33 -14.37 -2.79 -26.18
C ALA A 33 -13.90 -3.38 -24.85
N VAL A 34 -12.97 -2.69 -24.18
CA VAL A 34 -12.49 -3.10 -22.85
C VAL A 34 -13.61 -2.86 -21.84
N ALA A 35 -14.16 -3.94 -21.29
CA ALA A 35 -15.08 -3.88 -20.15
C ALA A 35 -14.27 -3.79 -18.84
N LEU A 36 -14.74 -3.00 -17.86
CA LEU A 36 -14.03 -2.78 -16.60
C LEU A 36 -13.81 -4.09 -15.84
N ASN A 37 -14.86 -4.90 -15.74
CA ASN A 37 -14.85 -6.20 -15.05
C ASN A 37 -13.87 -7.21 -15.65
N GLU A 38 -13.57 -7.16 -16.95
CA GLU A 38 -12.57 -8.02 -17.59
C GLU A 38 -11.13 -7.60 -17.25
N GLN A 39 -10.95 -6.42 -16.67
CA GLN A 39 -9.65 -5.88 -16.28
C GLN A 39 -9.45 -5.90 -14.77
N ILE A 40 -10.39 -6.45 -14.00
CA ILE A 40 -10.29 -6.49 -12.54
C ILE A 40 -10.26 -7.94 -12.06
N GLU A 41 -9.33 -8.21 -11.18
CA GLU A 41 -9.20 -9.51 -10.51
C GLU A 41 -9.14 -9.27 -9.00
N THR A 42 -9.83 -10.08 -8.23
CA THR A 42 -9.76 -10.06 -6.77
C THR A 42 -9.01 -11.29 -6.27
N GLU A 43 -8.25 -11.13 -5.20
CA GLU A 43 -7.53 -12.21 -4.54
C GLU A 43 -7.72 -12.12 -3.02
N GLU A 44 -8.09 -13.23 -2.41
CA GLU A 44 -8.26 -13.35 -0.96
C GLU A 44 -7.68 -14.67 -0.44
N GLY A 45 -7.29 -14.67 0.84
CA GLY A 45 -6.85 -15.88 1.51
C GLY A 45 -5.82 -15.63 2.59
N ALA A 46 -5.17 -16.71 3.02
CA ALA A 46 -4.08 -16.64 3.99
C ALA A 46 -2.75 -16.29 3.29
N THR A 47 -1.86 -15.61 4.02
CA THR A 47 -0.55 -15.18 3.53
C THR A 47 0.51 -15.27 4.62
N ASP A 48 1.77 -15.37 4.21
CA ASP A 48 2.96 -15.25 5.09
C ASP A 48 3.67 -13.89 4.91
N VAL A 49 3.18 -13.04 4.01
CA VAL A 49 3.79 -11.75 3.70
C VAL A 49 3.36 -10.68 4.71
N LEU A 50 4.26 -9.73 4.97
CA LEU A 50 4.08 -8.65 5.96
C LEU A 50 3.77 -9.14 7.38
N GLY A 51 4.29 -10.30 7.78
CA GLY A 51 4.01 -10.90 9.08
C GLY A 51 2.90 -11.93 9.05
N GLY A 52 2.19 -12.06 7.93
CA GLY A 52 1.19 -13.10 7.71
C GLY A 52 -0.23 -12.70 8.12
N GLY A 53 -1.10 -13.70 8.25
CA GLY A 53 -2.54 -13.52 8.49
C GLY A 53 -3.35 -13.71 7.22
N ASN A 54 -4.37 -12.88 7.02
CA ASN A 54 -5.25 -12.92 5.83
C ASN A 54 -5.10 -11.66 4.99
N HIS A 55 -5.53 -11.73 3.72
CA HIS A 55 -5.53 -10.60 2.81
C HIS A 55 -6.77 -10.54 1.92
N TYR A 56 -6.99 -9.33 1.37
CA TYR A 56 -7.89 -9.05 0.26
C TYR A 56 -7.24 -8.03 -0.66
N PHE A 57 -7.08 -8.37 -1.93
CA PHE A 57 -6.49 -7.53 -2.96
C PHE A 57 -7.45 -7.38 -4.13
N VAL A 58 -7.49 -6.16 -4.68
CA VAL A 58 -8.08 -5.84 -5.97
C VAL A 58 -6.97 -5.44 -6.91
N LYS A 59 -6.88 -6.13 -8.04
CA LYS A 59 -5.93 -5.89 -9.10
C LYS A 59 -6.64 -5.18 -10.25
N PHE A 60 -5.98 -4.14 -10.75
CA PHE A 60 -6.44 -3.24 -11.78
C PHE A 60 -5.56 -3.38 -13.01
N GLY A 61 -6.02 -4.17 -13.98
CA GLY A 61 -5.27 -4.57 -15.16
C GLY A 61 -3.99 -5.31 -14.82
N THR A 62 -2.92 -5.09 -15.57
CA THR A 62 -1.62 -5.75 -15.35
C THR A 62 -0.63 -4.88 -14.60
N ASP A 63 -1.08 -3.74 -14.05
CA ASP A 63 -0.16 -2.66 -13.66
C ASP A 63 -0.47 -1.96 -12.36
N ALA A 64 -1.61 -2.26 -11.74
CA ALA A 64 -1.91 -1.76 -10.42
C ALA A 64 -2.60 -2.82 -9.57
N ALA A 65 -2.37 -2.76 -8.27
CA ALA A 65 -3.08 -3.54 -7.29
C ALA A 65 -3.17 -2.74 -6.00
N PHE A 66 -4.27 -2.88 -5.29
CA PHE A 66 -4.42 -2.39 -3.94
C PHE A 66 -4.99 -3.49 -3.08
N GLY A 67 -4.51 -3.64 -1.85
CA GLY A 67 -5.05 -4.62 -0.93
C GLY A 67 -4.68 -4.35 0.50
N ILE A 68 -5.37 -5.08 1.38
CA ILE A 68 -5.19 -5.03 2.81
C ILE A 68 -4.70 -6.40 3.29
N VAL A 69 -3.75 -6.41 4.22
CA VAL A 69 -3.31 -7.61 4.96
C VAL A 69 -3.58 -7.36 6.44
N TRP A 70 -4.09 -8.35 7.16
CA TRP A 70 -4.45 -8.22 8.58
C TRP A 70 -4.22 -9.50 9.37
N GLY A 71 -4.08 -9.34 10.69
CA GLY A 71 -3.92 -10.45 11.64
C GLY A 71 -5.21 -11.23 11.90
N THR A 72 -5.06 -12.48 12.31
CA THR A 72 -6.16 -13.40 12.66
C THR A 72 -5.97 -13.91 14.09
N GLU A 73 -6.97 -14.57 14.66
CA GLU A 73 -6.85 -15.18 16.01
C GLU A 73 -5.65 -16.15 16.13
N THR A 74 -5.26 -16.81 15.04
CA THR A 74 -4.15 -17.78 15.04
C THR A 74 -2.80 -17.16 14.69
N GLU A 75 -2.79 -15.96 14.13
CA GLU A 75 -1.60 -15.23 13.68
C GLU A 75 -1.90 -13.73 13.79
N GLU A 76 -1.70 -13.16 14.97
CA GLU A 76 -1.90 -11.73 15.23
C GLU A 76 -0.93 -10.89 14.41
N ASN A 77 -1.43 -9.82 13.81
CA ASN A 77 -0.63 -8.94 12.97
C ASN A 77 -1.28 -7.55 12.88
N ALA A 78 -0.48 -6.57 12.49
CA ALA A 78 -0.98 -5.24 12.17
C ALA A 78 -1.79 -5.24 10.87
N VAL A 79 -2.58 -4.19 10.67
CA VAL A 79 -3.22 -3.91 9.39
C VAL A 79 -2.24 -3.21 8.47
N TYR A 80 -2.06 -3.76 7.28
CA TYR A 80 -1.22 -3.19 6.22
C TYR A 80 -2.05 -2.79 5.02
N PHE A 81 -1.88 -1.55 4.57
CA PHE A 81 -2.35 -1.07 3.27
C PHE A 81 -1.25 -1.25 2.26
N VAL A 82 -1.53 -1.92 1.15
CA VAL A 82 -0.55 -2.19 0.10
C VAL A 82 -1.07 -1.66 -1.22
N ALA A 83 -0.30 -0.79 -1.86
CA ALA A 83 -0.60 -0.30 -3.20
C ALA A 83 0.62 -0.52 -4.10
N VAL A 84 0.43 -1.16 -5.24
CA VAL A 84 1.42 -1.23 -6.31
C VAL A 84 0.84 -0.53 -7.53
N LYS A 85 1.65 0.32 -8.18
CA LYS A 85 1.24 1.04 -9.38
C LYS A 85 2.41 1.22 -10.34
N ALA A 86 2.20 0.91 -11.61
CA ALA A 86 3.08 1.29 -12.69
C ALA A 86 2.98 2.79 -12.96
N ARG A 87 4.13 3.44 -13.06
CA ARG A 87 4.31 4.78 -13.60
C ARG A 87 4.91 4.66 -14.99
N TYR A 88 4.12 5.05 -15.97
CA TYR A 88 4.53 5.09 -17.36
C TYR A 88 5.40 6.34 -17.60
N LEU A 89 6.64 6.11 -18.03
CA LEU A 89 7.61 7.15 -18.37
C LEU A 89 7.57 7.51 -19.86
N GLY A 90 6.86 6.71 -20.66
CA GLY A 90 6.68 6.91 -22.09
C GLY A 90 6.71 5.60 -22.87
N LEU A 91 6.73 5.73 -24.19
CA LEU A 91 6.90 4.62 -25.13
C LEU A 91 8.29 4.68 -25.75
N ALA A 92 8.89 3.52 -26.00
CA ALA A 92 10.16 3.39 -26.70
C ALA A 92 10.00 2.59 -27.99
N GLN A 93 10.57 3.14 -29.06
CA GLN A 93 10.94 2.39 -30.26
C GLN A 93 12.33 1.81 -30.02
N VAL A 94 12.44 0.50 -29.92
CA VAL A 94 13.68 -0.21 -29.64
C VAL A 94 14.32 -0.64 -30.95
N TYR A 95 15.59 -0.31 -31.14
CA TYR A 95 16.39 -0.64 -32.32
C TYR A 95 17.63 -1.45 -31.93
N ASN A 96 18.05 -2.38 -32.78
CA ASN A 96 19.35 -3.04 -32.65
C ASN A 96 20.49 -2.14 -33.18
N ASN A 97 21.74 -2.58 -33.00
CA ASN A 97 22.92 -1.85 -33.49
C ASN A 97 22.98 -1.68 -35.02
N ASP A 98 22.28 -2.53 -35.77
CA ASP A 98 22.22 -2.46 -37.23
C ASP A 98 21.16 -1.47 -37.72
N GLY A 99 20.42 -0.84 -36.79
CA GLY A 99 19.36 0.13 -37.07
C GLY A 99 18.02 -0.51 -37.43
N GLU A 100 17.86 -1.81 -37.20
CA GLU A 100 16.59 -2.50 -37.36
C GLU A 100 15.73 -2.32 -36.11
N MET A 101 14.45 -1.99 -36.29
CA MET A 101 13.51 -1.91 -35.18
C MET A 101 13.18 -3.32 -34.69
N VAL A 102 13.41 -3.56 -33.41
CA VAL A 102 13.10 -4.84 -32.76
C VAL A 102 11.78 -4.77 -31.99
N GLU A 103 11.37 -3.59 -31.53
CA GLU A 103 10.10 -3.36 -30.85
C GLU A 103 9.61 -1.93 -31.08
N GLU A 104 8.35 -1.76 -31.46
CA GLU A 104 7.82 -0.44 -31.83
C GLU A 104 7.22 0.32 -30.64
N ASN A 105 6.53 -0.38 -29.74
CA ASN A 105 5.73 0.21 -28.67
C ASN A 105 6.09 -0.38 -27.30
N TYR A 106 7.38 -0.34 -26.96
CA TYR A 106 7.83 -0.81 -25.65
C TYR A 106 7.42 0.20 -24.57
N ALA A 107 6.55 -0.21 -23.63
CA ALA A 107 6.17 0.63 -22.51
C ALA A 107 7.32 0.77 -21.50
N VAL A 108 7.87 1.97 -21.40
CA VAL A 108 8.88 2.28 -20.37
C VAL A 108 8.13 2.59 -19.09
N LYS A 109 8.10 1.61 -18.17
CA LYS A 109 7.43 1.76 -16.87
C LYS A 109 8.34 1.42 -15.70
N THR A 110 8.10 2.11 -14.59
CA THR A 110 8.64 1.75 -13.27
C THR A 110 7.46 1.47 -12.37
N TYR A 111 7.56 0.49 -11.48
CA TYR A 111 6.56 0.26 -10.47
C TYR A 111 6.95 0.98 -9.19
N THR A 112 5.95 1.56 -8.53
CA THR A 112 6.08 2.05 -7.16
C THR A 112 5.17 1.20 -6.28
N MET A 113 5.73 0.71 -5.19
CA MET A 113 5.02 0.04 -4.13
C MET A 113 4.96 0.95 -2.91
N TYR A 114 3.79 1.03 -2.31
CA TYR A 114 3.51 1.65 -1.03
C TYR A 114 3.01 0.56 -0.10
N ALA A 115 3.61 0.43 1.07
CA ALA A 115 3.10 -0.38 2.16
C ALA A 115 3.01 0.49 3.40
N VAL A 116 1.84 0.59 4.01
CA VAL A 116 1.62 1.33 5.26
C VAL A 116 1.15 0.35 6.32
N LYS A 117 1.87 0.25 7.42
CA LYS A 117 1.52 -0.52 8.62
C LYS A 117 0.88 0.42 9.63
N LEU A 118 -0.31 0.12 10.15
CA LEU A 118 -0.81 0.78 11.36
C LEU A 118 -0.11 0.17 12.58
N ASP A 119 0.64 0.97 13.34
CA ASP A 119 1.51 0.48 14.41
C ASP A 119 0.79 0.51 15.75
N SER A 120 0.32 1.70 16.16
CA SER A 120 -0.29 1.90 17.46
C SER A 120 -1.23 3.10 17.46
N MET A 121 -2.10 3.18 18.45
CA MET A 121 -2.83 4.40 18.80
C MET A 121 -2.23 5.02 20.06
N LEU A 122 -2.06 6.33 20.09
CA LEU A 122 -1.46 7.07 21.20
C LEU A 122 -2.45 8.09 21.75
N GLU A 123 -2.58 8.17 23.07
CA GLU A 123 -3.21 9.31 23.72
C GLU A 123 -2.15 10.32 24.14
N PHE A 124 -2.39 11.59 23.80
CA PHE A 124 -1.55 12.70 24.21
C PHE A 124 -2.36 13.88 24.75
N ASN A 125 -1.69 14.76 25.48
CA ASN A 125 -2.24 16.03 25.95
C ASN A 125 -1.90 17.13 24.95
N ASP A 126 -2.88 17.56 24.16
CA ASP A 126 -2.79 18.64 23.18
C ASP A 126 -2.78 20.00 23.90
N SER A 127 -1.73 20.25 24.68
CA SER A 127 -1.62 21.37 25.60
C SER A 127 -1.57 22.74 24.93
N ASP A 128 -1.19 22.80 23.65
CA ASP A 128 -1.18 24.02 22.84
C ASP A 128 -2.34 24.16 21.83
N GLU A 129 -3.27 23.18 21.82
CA GLU A 129 -4.50 23.15 21.03
C GLU A 129 -4.27 23.17 19.50
N ASP A 130 -3.15 22.63 19.03
CA ASP A 130 -2.81 22.59 17.61
C ASP A 130 -3.17 21.24 16.93
N GLY A 131 -3.46 20.22 17.73
CA GLY A 131 -3.83 18.88 17.28
C GLY A 131 -2.67 18.06 16.70
N LEU A 132 -1.41 18.45 16.96
CA LEU A 132 -0.21 17.82 16.43
C LEU A 132 0.70 17.32 17.57
N LEU A 133 0.91 16.01 17.62
CA LEU A 133 1.91 15.44 18.51
C LEU A 133 3.30 15.44 17.87
N THR A 134 4.25 16.16 18.47
CA THR A 134 5.67 16.05 18.12
C THR A 134 6.38 15.08 19.06
N TYR A 135 6.94 14.00 18.50
CA TYR A 135 7.67 12.99 19.25
C TYR A 135 8.76 12.32 18.42
N THR A 136 9.65 11.60 19.10
CA THR A 136 10.63 10.69 18.52
C THR A 136 10.61 9.36 19.25
N ARG A 137 11.03 8.29 18.56
CA ARG A 137 11.18 6.95 19.16
C ARG A 137 12.63 6.50 19.15
N SER A 138 13.06 5.86 20.24
CA SER A 138 14.35 5.15 20.26
C SER A 138 14.25 3.88 19.41
N TYR A 139 15.29 3.58 18.63
CA TYR A 139 15.39 2.36 17.83
C TYR A 139 16.61 1.55 18.27
N ASP A 140 16.40 0.32 18.73
CA ASP A 140 17.46 -0.53 19.27
C ASP A 140 18.13 -1.44 18.23
N GLY A 141 17.65 -1.41 16.98
CA GLY A 141 18.10 -2.29 15.91
C GLY A 141 17.11 -3.40 15.54
N ASP A 142 16.11 -3.65 16.39
CA ASP A 142 15.05 -4.63 16.16
C ASP A 142 13.66 -3.97 16.20
N ALA A 143 13.40 -3.10 17.18
CA ALA A 143 12.11 -2.42 17.36
C ALA A 143 12.25 -0.96 17.78
N PHE A 144 11.18 -0.19 17.56
CA PHE A 144 11.02 1.11 18.19
C PHE A 144 10.46 0.91 19.60
N ASN A 145 11.01 1.60 20.59
CA ASN A 145 10.68 1.36 22.00
C ASN A 145 10.20 2.64 22.69
N ASP A 146 11.14 3.47 23.13
CA ASP A 146 10.85 4.58 24.05
C ASP A 146 10.39 5.81 23.29
N TYR A 147 9.42 6.53 23.85
CA TYR A 147 8.98 7.81 23.34
C TYR A 147 9.74 8.96 24.00
N THR A 148 10.10 9.96 23.21
CA THR A 148 10.50 11.28 23.68
C THR A 148 9.58 12.29 23.01
N TYR A 149 8.83 13.04 23.79
CA TYR A 149 7.75 13.91 23.33
C TYR A 149 7.86 15.30 23.96
N ASP A 150 7.36 16.30 23.25
CA ASP A 150 7.22 17.66 23.78
C ASP A 150 5.95 17.80 24.63
N GLU A 151 4.89 17.08 24.23
CA GLU A 151 3.61 16.99 24.94
C GLU A 151 3.40 15.59 25.50
N THR A 152 2.90 15.47 26.73
CA THR A 152 2.78 14.19 27.42
C THR A 152 1.98 13.16 26.62
N VAL A 153 2.60 12.01 26.35
CA VAL A 153 1.94 10.82 25.80
C VAL A 153 1.65 9.86 26.94
N TYR A 154 0.39 9.72 27.33
CA TYR A 154 0.03 8.96 28.54
C TYR A 154 0.09 7.44 28.31
N LYS A 155 -0.54 6.99 27.24
CA LYS A 155 -0.73 5.56 26.96
C LYS A 155 -0.90 5.28 25.48
N LYS A 156 -0.73 4.02 25.13
CA LYS A 156 -0.92 3.50 23.78
C LYS A 156 -1.73 2.22 23.73
N VAL A 157 -2.17 1.88 22.53
CA VAL A 157 -2.70 0.56 22.14
C VAL A 157 -1.88 0.05 20.97
N ASP A 158 -1.35 -1.17 21.04
CA ASP A 158 -0.71 -1.85 19.90
C ASP A 158 -1.79 -2.34 18.92
N LEU A 159 -1.58 -2.11 17.63
CA LEU A 159 -2.51 -2.53 16.56
C LEU A 159 -2.11 -3.86 15.91
N THR A 160 -1.06 -4.50 16.41
CA THR A 160 -0.73 -5.90 16.14
C THR A 160 -1.71 -6.78 16.94
N ALA A 161 -2.79 -7.21 16.30
CA ALA A 161 -3.91 -7.88 16.96
C ALA A 161 -4.55 -8.93 16.05
N ALA A 162 -5.53 -9.65 16.60
CA ALA A 162 -6.49 -10.39 15.81
C ALA A 162 -7.59 -9.43 15.31
N TRP A 163 -7.88 -9.49 14.02
CA TRP A 163 -8.90 -8.65 13.38
C TRP A 163 -10.01 -9.52 12.78
N ASP A 164 -11.24 -9.20 13.14
CA ASP A 164 -12.44 -9.79 12.57
C ASP A 164 -12.82 -9.04 11.30
N ALA A 165 -12.77 -9.73 10.16
CA ALA A 165 -13.16 -9.18 8.87
C ALA A 165 -14.66 -9.38 8.61
N SER A 166 -15.33 -8.34 8.14
CA SER A 166 -16.67 -8.48 7.56
C SER A 166 -16.62 -9.22 6.22
N GLU A 167 -17.79 -9.62 5.73
CA GLU A 167 -17.93 -9.98 4.32
C GLU A 167 -17.57 -8.78 3.43
N VAL A 168 -16.94 -9.06 2.28
CA VAL A 168 -16.67 -8.05 1.26
C VAL A 168 -17.91 -7.88 0.39
N ILE A 169 -18.43 -6.66 0.33
CA ILE A 169 -19.57 -6.30 -0.49
C ILE A 169 -19.05 -5.72 -1.81
N GLU A 170 -19.28 -6.44 -2.90
CA GLU A 170 -18.95 -5.98 -4.26
C GLU A 170 -20.19 -5.38 -4.94
N THR A 171 -20.01 -4.20 -5.54
CA THR A 171 -21.03 -3.53 -6.36
C THR A 171 -20.49 -3.27 -7.77
N ASP A 172 -21.24 -3.65 -8.80
CA ASP A 172 -20.90 -3.45 -10.22
C ASP A 172 -22.06 -2.73 -10.93
N ASP A 173 -21.79 -1.51 -11.42
CA ASP A 173 -22.73 -0.69 -12.19
C ASP A 173 -22.36 -0.65 -13.70
N GLY A 174 -21.41 -1.48 -14.13
CA GLY A 174 -20.94 -1.65 -15.51
C GLY A 174 -19.76 -0.76 -15.89
N ASP A 175 -19.84 0.53 -15.58
CA ASP A 175 -18.74 1.50 -15.81
C ASP A 175 -17.92 1.77 -14.54
N SER A 176 -18.39 1.29 -13.39
CA SER A 176 -17.79 1.46 -12.07
C SER A 176 -17.94 0.19 -11.23
N MET A 177 -16.93 -0.13 -10.44
CA MET A 177 -16.96 -1.21 -9.45
C MET A 177 -16.55 -0.68 -8.08
N ALA A 178 -17.11 -1.25 -7.01
CA ALA A 178 -16.78 -0.92 -5.64
C ALA A 178 -16.66 -2.15 -4.75
N TRP A 179 -15.79 -2.07 -3.75
CA TRP A 179 -15.61 -3.08 -2.70
C TRP A 179 -15.59 -2.40 -1.34
N ASP A 180 -16.50 -2.84 -0.47
CA ASP A 180 -16.65 -2.34 0.89
C ASP A 180 -16.52 -3.49 1.89
N PHE A 181 -15.68 -3.31 2.90
CA PHE A 181 -15.56 -4.25 4.02
C PHE A 181 -14.95 -3.56 5.24
N SER A 182 -15.04 -4.20 6.40
CA SER A 182 -14.45 -3.68 7.63
C SER A 182 -13.59 -4.71 8.34
N LEU A 183 -12.63 -4.20 9.10
CA LEU A 183 -11.82 -4.95 10.06
C LEU A 183 -12.10 -4.40 11.45
N THR A 184 -12.45 -5.27 12.39
CA THR A 184 -12.74 -4.89 13.78
C THR A 184 -11.83 -5.62 14.74
N ALA A 185 -11.29 -4.91 15.71
CA ALA A 185 -10.57 -5.47 16.86
C ALA A 185 -11.20 -4.94 18.15
N THR A 186 -11.31 -5.80 19.15
CA THR A 186 -11.97 -5.49 20.43
C THR A 186 -11.05 -5.76 21.61
N ASP A 187 -11.34 -5.12 22.74
CA ASP A 187 -10.65 -5.31 24.02
C ASP A 187 -9.11 -5.16 23.92
N LEU A 188 -8.65 -4.19 23.14
CA LEU A 188 -7.23 -3.94 22.94
C LEU A 188 -6.61 -3.30 24.19
N PRO A 189 -5.60 -3.90 24.83
CA PRO A 189 -5.11 -3.44 26.13
C PRO A 189 -4.35 -2.12 26.04
N TYR A 190 -4.55 -1.25 27.03
CA TYR A 190 -3.70 -0.07 27.20
C TYR A 190 -2.32 -0.44 27.73
N GLU A 191 -1.30 0.17 27.14
CA GLU A 191 0.08 0.18 27.62
C GLU A 191 0.46 1.60 28.02
N LEU A 192 1.00 1.77 29.23
CA LEU A 192 1.46 3.07 29.70
C LEU A 192 2.72 3.50 28.96
N VAL A 193 2.78 4.77 28.59
CA VAL A 193 3.94 5.41 27.95
C VAL A 193 4.65 6.34 28.94
N ASP A 194 3.91 7.15 29.69
CA ASP A 194 4.44 8.09 30.70
C ASP A 194 4.19 7.55 32.12
N GLU A 195 5.14 7.78 33.04
CA GLU A 195 5.02 7.36 34.45
C GLU A 195 3.95 8.12 35.25
N SER A 196 3.53 9.28 34.76
CA SER A 196 2.44 10.08 35.32
C SER A 196 1.05 9.62 34.90
N ALA A 197 0.95 8.69 33.94
CA ALA A 197 -0.32 8.10 33.53
C ALA A 197 -0.93 7.30 34.68
N ASP A 198 -2.26 7.32 34.77
CA ASP A 198 -2.99 6.47 35.70
C ASP A 198 -2.93 5.01 35.20
N PRO A 199 -2.41 4.07 36.00
CA PRO A 199 -2.28 2.68 35.58
C PRO A 199 -3.61 1.93 35.44
N VAL A 200 -4.73 2.53 35.87
CA VAL A 200 -6.06 1.93 35.76
C VAL A 200 -7.08 2.99 35.38
N VAL A 201 -7.43 3.03 34.10
CA VAL A 201 -8.45 3.93 33.54
C VAL A 201 -9.60 3.11 32.97
N GLY A 202 -10.83 3.42 33.41
CA GLY A 202 -12.04 2.71 33.00
C GLY A 202 -11.93 1.19 33.14
N ASP A 203 -12.08 0.45 32.04
CA ASP A 203 -11.90 -1.02 31.99
C ASP A 203 -10.50 -1.46 31.49
N ASN A 204 -9.62 -0.49 31.28
CA ASN A 204 -8.22 -0.64 30.90
C ASN A 204 -7.99 -1.22 29.49
N VAL A 205 -9.00 -1.14 28.62
CA VAL A 205 -8.90 -1.54 27.22
C VAL A 205 -9.53 -0.47 26.32
N LEU A 206 -9.10 -0.41 25.07
CA LEU A 206 -9.92 0.16 24.00
C LEU A 206 -10.98 -0.89 23.64
N ASN A 207 -12.26 -0.57 23.86
CA ASN A 207 -13.32 -1.57 23.66
C ASN A 207 -13.44 -2.03 22.21
N GLU A 208 -13.35 -1.11 21.24
CA GLU A 208 -13.49 -1.45 19.82
C GLU A 208 -12.79 -0.42 18.92
N LEU A 209 -12.04 -0.94 17.94
CA LEU A 209 -11.54 -0.20 16.79
C LEU A 209 -12.06 -0.86 15.52
N THR A 210 -12.78 -0.11 14.70
CA THR A 210 -13.24 -0.56 13.39
C THR A 210 -12.62 0.30 12.29
N LEU A 211 -12.02 -0.38 11.31
CA LEU A 211 -11.51 0.21 10.07
C LEU A 211 -12.43 -0.20 8.93
N THR A 212 -13.10 0.75 8.29
CA THR A 212 -13.99 0.47 7.15
C THR A 212 -13.31 0.91 5.86
N PHE A 213 -13.15 0.01 4.91
CA PHE A 213 -12.47 0.24 3.65
C PHE A 213 -13.50 0.44 2.54
N HIS A 214 -13.23 1.45 1.71
CA HIS A 214 -14.02 1.80 0.53
C HIS A 214 -13.08 1.88 -0.66
N MET A 215 -13.21 0.96 -1.59
CA MET A 215 -12.41 0.92 -2.81
C MET A 215 -13.32 1.08 -4.02
N THR A 216 -12.99 1.98 -4.93
CA THR A 216 -13.74 2.16 -6.19
C THR A 216 -12.81 2.10 -7.37
N ALA A 217 -13.33 1.64 -8.51
CA ALA A 217 -12.65 1.67 -9.80
C ALA A 217 -13.60 2.10 -10.92
N ASP A 218 -13.12 2.97 -11.82
CA ASP A 218 -13.88 3.54 -12.92
C ASP A 218 -13.04 3.57 -14.19
N LEU A 219 -13.65 3.40 -15.37
CA LEU A 219 -13.01 3.67 -16.67
C LEU A 219 -13.34 5.10 -17.12
N ALA A 220 -12.32 5.95 -17.21
CA ALA A 220 -12.47 7.30 -17.74
C ALA A 220 -11.84 7.43 -19.13
N GLN A 221 -12.55 8.03 -20.09
CA GLN A 221 -12.04 8.32 -21.43
C GLN A 221 -11.17 9.59 -21.42
N TYR A 222 -10.03 9.53 -22.11
CA TYR A 222 -9.12 10.65 -22.33
C TYR A 222 -8.80 10.79 -23.81
N ASP A 223 -8.97 12.00 -24.36
CA ASP A 223 -8.92 12.22 -25.82
C ASP A 223 -7.70 13.05 -26.29
N ASP A 224 -6.81 13.47 -25.39
CA ASP A 224 -5.64 14.31 -25.72
C ASP A 224 -4.50 14.09 -24.73
N VAL A 225 -4.00 12.84 -24.67
CA VAL A 225 -2.88 12.48 -23.79
C VAL A 225 -1.57 12.58 -24.55
N SER A 226 -0.71 13.51 -24.11
CA SER A 226 0.65 13.64 -24.62
C SER A 226 1.60 12.69 -23.89
N LEU A 227 2.07 11.65 -24.60
CA LEU A 227 2.97 10.63 -24.07
C LEU A 227 4.43 10.90 -24.50
N PRO A 228 5.40 10.90 -23.59
CA PRO A 228 6.80 10.94 -23.96
C PRO A 228 7.17 9.76 -24.85
N GLN A 229 7.96 10.02 -25.90
CA GLN A 229 8.43 8.98 -26.81
C GLN A 229 9.96 8.99 -26.92
N TRP A 230 10.55 7.80 -27.03
CA TRP A 230 11.99 7.60 -27.07
C TRP A 230 12.37 6.66 -28.22
N ARG A 231 13.52 6.89 -28.84
CA ARG A 231 14.25 5.89 -29.63
C ARG A 231 15.34 5.31 -28.75
N VAL A 232 15.30 4.01 -28.50
CA VAL A 232 16.27 3.31 -27.66
C VAL A 232 17.08 2.37 -28.53
N THR A 233 18.41 2.50 -28.49
CA THR A 233 19.30 1.55 -29.18
C THR A 233 19.83 0.53 -28.19
N VAL A 234 19.74 -0.75 -28.54
CA VAL A 234 20.24 -1.88 -27.77
C VAL A 234 21.16 -2.77 -28.59
N THR A 235 21.98 -3.55 -27.91
CA THR A 235 22.83 -4.58 -28.53
C THR A 235 22.75 -5.89 -27.78
N GLU A 236 23.10 -7.00 -28.42
CA GLU A 236 23.31 -8.25 -27.71
C GLU A 236 24.62 -8.18 -26.91
N GLY A 237 24.50 -8.34 -25.59
CA GLY A 237 25.59 -8.41 -24.65
C GLY A 237 26.02 -9.85 -24.33
N PRO A 238 26.98 -10.01 -23.41
CA PRO A 238 27.42 -11.32 -22.96
C PRO A 238 26.24 -12.15 -22.43
N LEU A 239 26.22 -13.44 -22.76
CA LEU A 239 25.16 -14.40 -22.40
C LEU A 239 23.79 -14.12 -23.06
N GLY A 240 23.76 -13.42 -24.20
CA GLY A 240 22.53 -13.15 -24.95
C GLY A 240 21.62 -12.10 -24.30
N LYS A 241 22.14 -11.34 -23.33
CA LYS A 241 21.38 -10.29 -22.64
C LYS A 241 21.39 -9.00 -23.44
N THR A 242 20.23 -8.38 -23.62
CA THR A 242 20.11 -7.06 -24.24
C THR A 242 20.83 -6.00 -23.39
N VAL A 243 21.70 -5.21 -24.01
CA VAL A 243 22.48 -4.13 -23.38
C VAL A 243 22.09 -2.80 -23.99
N PHE A 244 21.66 -1.88 -23.14
CA PHE A 244 21.36 -0.49 -23.50
C PHE A 244 22.60 0.24 -24.05
N LYS A 245 22.41 1.01 -25.12
CA LYS A 245 23.47 1.83 -25.74
C LYS A 245 23.16 3.32 -25.70
N ASN A 246 21.99 3.72 -26.19
CA ASN A 246 21.55 5.11 -26.18
C ASN A 246 20.04 5.23 -26.04
N ALA A 247 19.59 6.44 -25.72
CA ALA A 247 18.20 6.86 -25.86
C ALA A 247 18.17 8.29 -26.43
N ASP A 248 17.39 8.50 -27.48
CA ASP A 248 17.11 9.81 -28.07
C ASP A 248 15.63 10.13 -27.84
N ARG A 249 15.33 11.33 -27.33
CA ARG A 249 13.96 11.78 -27.13
C ARG A 249 13.34 12.13 -28.49
N LEU A 250 12.14 11.64 -28.74
CA LEU A 250 11.34 11.95 -29.92
C LEU A 250 10.26 12.99 -29.59
N GLU A 251 9.56 13.46 -30.62
CA GLU A 251 8.34 14.24 -30.42
C GLU A 251 7.31 13.41 -29.62
N PRO A 252 6.55 14.02 -28.71
CA PRO A 252 5.53 13.31 -27.95
C PRO A 252 4.47 12.68 -28.86
N LEU A 253 4.01 11.48 -28.48
CA LEU A 253 2.88 10.83 -29.14
C LEU A 253 1.58 11.38 -28.54
N GLN A 254 0.65 11.80 -29.39
CA GLN A 254 -0.73 12.07 -28.96
C GLN A 254 -1.53 10.78 -28.98
N ALA A 255 -2.21 10.51 -27.87
CA ALA A 255 -2.97 9.29 -27.68
C ALA A 255 -4.35 9.57 -27.08
N GLU A 256 -5.27 8.67 -27.39
CA GLU A 256 -6.65 8.64 -26.92
C GLU A 256 -6.90 7.26 -26.30
N GLY A 257 -7.67 7.19 -25.21
CA GLY A 257 -8.01 5.90 -24.62
C GLY A 257 -8.73 5.99 -23.29
N LYS A 258 -9.24 4.84 -22.83
CA LYS A 258 -9.77 4.69 -21.49
C LYS A 258 -8.66 4.40 -20.50
N ILE A 259 -8.62 5.15 -19.41
CA ILE A 259 -7.71 4.96 -18.29
C ILE A 259 -8.54 4.53 -17.09
N MET A 260 -8.09 3.47 -16.42
CA MET A 260 -8.69 3.05 -15.16
C MET A 260 -8.24 3.98 -14.04
N LYS A 261 -9.21 4.56 -13.35
CA LYS A 261 -9.01 5.28 -12.10
C LYS A 261 -9.44 4.35 -10.97
N TYR A 262 -8.68 4.34 -9.89
CA TYR A 262 -9.11 3.73 -8.64
C TYR A 262 -8.92 4.73 -7.51
N ASP A 263 -9.84 4.72 -6.57
CA ASP A 263 -9.78 5.50 -5.35
C ASP A 263 -9.92 4.55 -4.16
N VAL A 264 -9.17 4.86 -3.10
CA VAL A 264 -9.22 4.12 -1.85
C VAL A 264 -9.41 5.12 -0.73
N LYS A 265 -10.40 4.84 0.11
CA LYS A 265 -10.65 5.54 1.36
C LYS A 265 -10.78 4.49 2.46
N TRP A 266 -10.42 4.88 3.66
CA TRP A 266 -10.82 4.15 4.85
C TRP A 266 -11.35 5.13 5.88
N ASP A 267 -12.30 4.66 6.67
CA ASP A 267 -12.86 5.34 7.82
C ASP A 267 -12.45 4.60 9.09
N GLN A 268 -12.32 5.37 10.18
CA GLN A 268 -12.02 4.85 11.50
C GLN A 268 -13.17 5.13 12.45
N GLU A 269 -13.52 4.12 13.25
CA GLU A 269 -14.44 4.24 14.36
C GLU A 269 -13.74 3.73 15.62
N ILE A 270 -13.70 4.58 16.66
CA ILE A 270 -13.04 4.30 17.93
C ILE A 270 -14.13 4.36 19.00
N ASN A 271 -14.42 3.23 19.61
CA ASN A 271 -15.44 3.10 20.63
C ASN A 271 -14.78 2.64 21.94
N GLY A 272 -15.04 3.38 23.03
CA GLY A 272 -14.53 3.02 24.35
C GLY A 272 -13.07 3.36 24.60
N TRP A 273 -12.61 4.54 24.14
CA TRP A 273 -11.32 5.08 24.59
C TRP A 273 -11.47 5.78 25.96
N ASP A 274 -10.92 5.18 27.01
CA ASP A 274 -10.98 5.72 28.37
C ASP A 274 -9.83 6.69 28.63
N TYR A 275 -10.02 7.99 28.40
CA TYR A 275 -8.94 8.97 28.58
C TYR A 275 -8.32 8.99 29.98
N ASP A 276 -7.02 9.26 30.03
CA ASP A 276 -6.30 9.42 31.29
C ASP A 276 -6.86 10.62 32.08
N PRO A 277 -7.19 10.47 33.37
CA PRO A 277 -7.76 11.57 34.16
C PRO A 277 -6.80 12.75 34.37
N ASN A 278 -5.49 12.55 34.17
CA ASN A 278 -4.49 13.62 34.20
C ASN A 278 -4.40 14.36 32.86
N ASN A 279 -4.98 13.81 31.79
CA ASN A 279 -5.00 14.45 30.48
C ASN A 279 -6.01 15.62 30.46
N THR A 280 -5.49 16.84 30.44
CA THR A 280 -6.30 18.06 30.52
C THR A 280 -6.90 18.49 29.18
N ASN A 281 -6.28 18.12 28.06
CA ASN A 281 -6.79 18.32 26.72
C ASN A 281 -6.52 17.09 25.85
N PRO A 282 -7.39 16.06 25.93
CA PRO A 282 -7.11 14.77 25.32
C PRO A 282 -7.23 14.76 23.80
N ALA A 283 -6.26 14.14 23.14
CA ALA A 283 -6.28 13.81 21.73
C ALA A 283 -5.72 12.40 21.47
N VAL A 284 -6.14 11.78 20.36
CA VAL A 284 -5.69 10.44 19.95
C VAL A 284 -5.05 10.51 18.57
N LEU A 285 -3.88 9.89 18.43
CA LEU A 285 -3.14 9.76 17.18
C LEU A 285 -3.02 8.29 16.79
N ILE A 286 -3.18 7.97 15.49
CA ILE A 286 -2.75 6.69 14.95
C ILE A 286 -1.34 6.83 14.37
N GLU A 287 -0.40 6.08 14.94
CA GLU A 287 0.97 5.95 14.44
C GLU A 287 1.01 4.91 13.31
N PHE A 288 1.75 5.22 12.24
CA PHE A 288 1.94 4.32 11.12
C PHE A 288 3.39 4.31 10.61
N HIS A 289 3.80 3.17 10.08
CA HIS A 289 5.07 3.02 9.36
C HIS A 289 4.80 2.90 7.87
N SER A 290 5.62 3.54 7.05
CA SER A 290 5.49 3.46 5.59
C SER A 290 6.78 3.01 4.92
N ILE A 291 6.63 2.17 3.90
CA ILE A 291 7.70 1.75 3.01
C ILE A 291 7.30 2.16 1.60
N VAL A 292 8.22 2.84 0.91
CA VAL A 292 8.06 3.17 -0.51
C VAL A 292 9.23 2.57 -1.28
N GLY A 293 8.91 1.69 -2.22
CA GLY A 293 9.89 1.03 -3.08
C GLY A 293 9.63 1.36 -4.54
N ASN A 294 10.68 1.60 -5.33
CA ASN A 294 10.58 1.68 -6.78
C ASN A 294 11.36 0.52 -7.39
N PHE A 295 10.76 -0.17 -8.36
CA PHE A 295 11.39 -1.27 -9.06
C PHE A 295 11.05 -1.27 -10.54
N ILE A 296 11.93 -1.85 -11.34
CA ILE A 296 11.68 -2.14 -12.74
C ILE A 296 11.40 -3.64 -12.80
N SER A 297 10.27 -4.03 -13.37
CA SER A 297 9.98 -5.46 -13.56
C SER A 297 11.07 -6.07 -14.46
N PRO A 298 11.55 -7.29 -14.17
CA PRO A 298 12.50 -8.02 -15.02
C PRO A 298 12.05 -8.16 -16.47
#